data_AF-A0A4U7BPX7-F1
#
_entry.id   AF-A0A4U7BPX7-F1
#
_cell.length_a   1.000
_cell.length_b   1.000
_cell.length_c   1.000
_cell.angle_alpha   90.00
_cell.angle_beta   90.00
_cell.angle_gamma   90.00
#
_symmetry.space_group_name_H-M   'P 1'
#
loop_
_entity.id
_entity.type
_entity.pdbx_description
1 polymer ?
#
loop_
_entity_poly.entity_id
_entity_poly.type
_entity_poly.pdbx_seq_one_letter_code
_entity_poly.pdbx_strand_id
1 'polypeptide(L)'
;MEVKSEEIAELILPESKERKGYLVYLKIIFIPALLYILILLGYFNIINFEVELHTVIMTGIIFFTALIFARHNSEYAYSIFEQQKDEFKQALKRHIMKHFLAIGKETKSNANFDDFAYSYIKETRNENFASIGSAIFPMMGILGTFISIAISMPNFNSNNTAALEQEIANLLSGVGTAFYVSIYGIFLALWWIFFEKFGKSKIERLLNRQKNSTSGFFWTKEELDQRYLKESLQHFEKISAIFKQVSNQDFFAELDHAIDRKFQMFQDMLNVEEKAIRLSGEHIKQTMGELSRAQRDHRDLGKMYGEMLNGIGVLNQSLKEINTRISEQYNRLLDISNEKIQHFDKTLDTFSDKVERFGQNFELYEKAMLESQEKVFEGFKASLFEGMHKFKEVYEEEKNIDEKIKMMDDLKQEIKDLNKETDKMIKKIGKTTQEKTDFINENEDSQDKANYKQEVEKKKEDSELNNSNLNEENKS
;
A
#
# COMPACT_ATOMS: atom_id res chain seq x y z
N MET A 1 -4.14 -45.52 -2.12
CA MET A 1 -4.87 -46.80 -1.95
C MET A 1 -5.27 -47.32 -3.33
N GLU A 2 -4.34 -47.74 -4.19
CA GLU A 2 -3.29 -48.75 -3.94
C GLU A 2 -3.85 -50.19 -3.81
N VAL A 3 -5.04 -50.40 -4.39
CA VAL A 3 -5.60 -51.71 -4.71
C VAL A 3 -5.90 -51.70 -6.23
N LYS A 4 -5.71 -52.83 -6.92
CA LYS A 4 -5.89 -53.05 -8.38
C LYS A 4 -4.72 -52.78 -9.34
N SER A 5 -3.48 -52.64 -8.86
CA SER A 5 -2.30 -52.89 -9.71
C SER A 5 -2.06 -54.39 -9.92
N GLU A 6 -2.28 -55.19 -8.87
CA GLU A 6 -1.98 -56.63 -8.82
C GLU A 6 -2.99 -57.52 -9.55
N GLU A 7 -4.29 -57.20 -9.55
CA GLU A 7 -5.31 -57.96 -10.32
C GLU A 7 -5.04 -57.93 -11.84
N ILE A 8 -4.25 -56.97 -12.35
CA ILE A 8 -3.85 -56.90 -13.76
C ILE A 8 -2.43 -57.49 -13.99
N ALA A 9 -1.84 -58.14 -12.99
CA ALA A 9 -0.56 -58.86 -13.10
C ALA A 9 -0.75 -60.33 -13.50
N GLU A 10 -1.86 -60.98 -13.10
CA GLU A 10 -2.14 -62.40 -13.39
C GLU A 10 -2.70 -62.69 -14.79
N LEU A 11 -2.31 -61.91 -15.80
CA LEU A 11 -2.57 -62.32 -17.19
C LEU A 11 -1.54 -63.39 -17.59
N ILE A 12 -1.79 -64.64 -17.21
CA ILE A 12 -0.89 -65.77 -17.52
C ILE A 12 -0.76 -65.92 -19.04
N LEU A 13 0.45 -65.67 -19.57
CA LEU A 13 0.75 -65.70 -21.00
C LEU A 13 1.34 -67.07 -21.38
N PRO A 14 0.62 -67.92 -22.14
CA PRO A 14 1.26 -69.08 -22.77
C PRO A 14 2.18 -68.62 -23.91
N GLU A 15 3.47 -68.97 -23.78
CA GLU A 15 4.46 -68.84 -24.85
C GLU A 15 4.01 -69.58 -26.12
N SER A 16 4.28 -69.02 -27.30
CA SER A 16 3.99 -69.71 -28.56
C SER A 16 4.98 -69.32 -29.66
N LYS A 17 5.87 -70.27 -29.99
CA LYS A 17 6.92 -70.28 -31.02
C LYS A 17 6.84 -69.20 -32.12
N GLU A 18 7.93 -68.44 -32.24
CA GLU A 18 8.23 -67.57 -33.38
C GLU A 18 8.13 -68.31 -34.73
N ARG A 19 7.23 -67.86 -35.61
CA ARG A 19 7.34 -68.14 -37.05
C ARG A 19 7.95 -66.93 -37.73
N LYS A 20 9.10 -67.12 -38.40
CA LYS A 20 9.81 -66.06 -39.11
C LYS A 20 9.02 -65.67 -40.37
N GLY A 21 8.49 -64.43 -40.42
CA GLY A 21 7.63 -63.95 -41.51
C GLY A 21 8.22 -64.04 -42.92
N TYR A 22 9.55 -64.10 -43.04
CA TYR A 22 10.24 -64.42 -44.29
C TYR A 22 9.80 -65.75 -44.93
N LEU A 23 9.54 -66.79 -44.12
CA LEU A 23 9.04 -68.09 -44.62
C LEU A 23 7.63 -67.97 -45.20
N VAL A 24 6.82 -67.04 -44.67
CA VAL A 24 5.46 -66.78 -45.14
C VAL A 24 5.47 -66.03 -46.46
N TYR A 25 6.36 -65.03 -46.60
CA TYR A 25 6.58 -64.31 -47.86
C TYR A 25 7.02 -65.27 -48.99
N LEU A 26 8.01 -66.14 -48.73
CA LEU A 26 8.44 -67.18 -49.67
C LEU A 26 7.28 -68.11 -50.09
N LYS A 27 6.45 -68.55 -49.13
CA LYS A 27 5.30 -69.41 -49.41
C LYS A 27 4.28 -68.76 -50.36
N ILE A 28 4.03 -67.46 -50.25
CA ILE A 28 3.10 -66.73 -51.11
C ILE A 28 3.63 -66.66 -52.55
N ILE A 29 4.94 -66.43 -52.72
CA ILE A 29 5.56 -66.19 -54.04
C ILE A 29 5.96 -67.49 -54.76
N PHE A 30 6.13 -68.60 -54.04
CA PHE A 30 6.65 -69.86 -54.58
C PHE A 30 5.95 -70.35 -55.85
N ILE A 31 4.61 -70.42 -55.87
CA ILE A 31 3.89 -70.94 -57.05
C ILE A 31 3.89 -69.95 -58.23
N PRO A 32 3.62 -68.63 -58.06
CA PRO A 32 3.84 -67.64 -59.12
C PRO A 32 5.27 -67.68 -59.71
N ALA A 33 6.29 -67.78 -58.85
CA ALA A 33 7.69 -67.86 -59.30
C ALA A 33 7.95 -69.16 -60.09
N LEU A 34 7.42 -70.30 -59.66
CA LEU A 34 7.53 -71.58 -60.37
C LEU A 34 6.89 -71.50 -61.77
N LEU A 35 5.70 -70.90 -61.89
CA LEU A 35 5.03 -70.71 -63.17
C LEU A 35 5.79 -69.74 -64.09
N TYR A 36 6.38 -68.68 -63.54
CA TYR A 36 7.24 -67.78 -64.31
C TYR A 36 8.52 -68.48 -64.81
N ILE A 37 9.12 -69.35 -64.01
CA ILE A 37 10.26 -70.19 -64.41
C ILE A 37 9.87 -71.15 -65.54
N LEU A 38 8.67 -71.75 -65.51
CA LEU A 38 8.19 -72.60 -66.62
C LEU A 38 8.05 -71.82 -67.94
N ILE A 39 7.58 -70.57 -67.89
CA ILE A 39 7.49 -69.69 -69.06
C ILE A 39 8.89 -69.32 -69.59
N LEU A 40 9.87 -69.08 -68.70
CA LEU A 40 11.27 -68.89 -69.08
C LEU A 40 11.89 -70.15 -69.73
N LEU A 41 11.58 -71.35 -69.23
CA LEU A 41 12.05 -72.61 -69.82
C LEU A 41 11.44 -72.90 -71.21
N GLY A 42 10.21 -72.44 -71.46
CA GLY A 42 9.60 -72.42 -72.80
C GLY A 42 10.37 -71.50 -73.76
N TYR A 43 10.70 -70.27 -73.35
CA TYR A 43 11.51 -69.35 -74.16
C TYR A 43 12.89 -69.89 -74.55
N PHE A 44 13.52 -70.70 -73.70
CA PHE A 44 14.79 -71.37 -74.01
C PHE A 44 14.63 -72.68 -74.82
N ASN A 45 13.43 -73.03 -75.28
CA ASN A 45 13.11 -74.28 -76.01
C ASN A 45 13.54 -75.56 -75.27
N ILE A 46 13.60 -75.51 -73.92
CA ILE A 46 13.86 -76.69 -73.07
C ILE A 46 12.58 -77.55 -72.92
N ILE A 47 11.43 -76.94 -73.16
CA ILE A 47 10.09 -77.54 -73.16
C ILE A 47 9.49 -77.31 -74.55
N ASN A 48 8.65 -78.23 -75.05
CA ASN A 48 7.91 -78.12 -76.32
C ASN A 48 6.79 -77.05 -76.24
N PHE A 49 7.13 -75.82 -75.91
CA PHE A 49 6.21 -74.73 -75.61
C PHE A 49 6.82 -73.42 -76.12
N GLU A 50 6.44 -73.01 -77.33
CA GLU A 50 6.93 -71.78 -77.95
C GLU A 50 6.45 -70.56 -77.15
N VAL A 51 7.40 -69.67 -76.80
CA VAL A 51 7.12 -68.42 -76.07
C VAL A 51 7.92 -67.30 -76.71
N GLU A 52 7.24 -66.21 -77.08
CA GLU A 52 7.91 -65.03 -77.65
C GLU A 52 8.51 -64.14 -76.56
N LEU A 53 9.57 -63.39 -76.90
CA LEU A 53 10.32 -62.58 -75.94
C LEU A 53 9.44 -61.56 -75.19
N HIS A 54 8.48 -60.93 -75.88
CA HIS A 54 7.59 -59.95 -75.25
C HIS A 54 6.62 -60.62 -74.25
N THR A 55 6.22 -61.88 -74.47
CA THR A 55 5.40 -62.66 -73.52
C THR A 55 6.13 -62.83 -72.19
N VAL A 56 7.43 -63.17 -72.25
CA VAL A 56 8.30 -63.28 -71.07
C VAL A 56 8.40 -61.95 -70.34
N ILE A 57 8.63 -60.84 -71.07
CA ILE A 57 8.75 -59.49 -70.50
C ILE A 57 7.44 -59.06 -69.82
N MET A 58 6.29 -59.23 -70.49
CA MET A 58 4.98 -58.85 -69.93
C MET A 58 4.63 -59.67 -68.69
N THR A 59 4.86 -60.98 -68.73
CA THR A 59 4.69 -61.87 -67.57
C THR A 59 5.64 -61.47 -66.43
N GLY A 60 6.87 -61.07 -66.76
CA GLY A 60 7.86 -60.56 -65.81
C GLY A 60 7.44 -59.26 -65.11
N ILE A 61 6.80 -58.33 -65.83
CA ILE A 61 6.24 -57.10 -65.24
C ILE A 61 5.09 -57.42 -64.28
N ILE A 62 4.21 -58.36 -64.65
CA ILE A 62 3.12 -58.84 -63.78
C ILE A 62 3.69 -59.51 -62.52
N PHE A 63 4.71 -60.36 -62.67
CA PHE A 63 5.39 -61.02 -61.54
C PHE A 63 6.12 -60.03 -60.63
N PHE A 64 6.85 -59.06 -61.18
CA PHE A 64 7.51 -58.00 -60.39
C PHE A 64 6.49 -57.20 -59.57
N THR A 65 5.35 -56.86 -60.17
CA THR A 65 4.24 -56.21 -59.46
C THR A 65 3.70 -57.11 -58.34
N ALA A 66 3.59 -58.42 -58.59
CA ALA A 66 3.20 -59.40 -57.56
C ALA A 66 4.14 -59.42 -56.34
N LEU A 67 5.46 -59.28 -56.54
CA LEU A 67 6.45 -59.22 -55.45
C LEU A 67 6.22 -58.00 -54.54
N ILE A 68 5.90 -56.83 -55.12
CA ILE A 68 5.56 -55.62 -54.36
C ILE A 68 4.28 -55.85 -53.54
N PHE A 69 3.23 -56.38 -54.18
CA PHE A 69 1.96 -56.66 -53.51
C PHE A 69 2.08 -57.73 -52.42
N ALA A 70 2.92 -58.76 -52.59
CA ALA A 70 3.11 -59.85 -51.62
C ALA A 70 3.48 -59.35 -50.20
N ARG A 71 4.16 -58.21 -50.07
CA ARG A 71 4.45 -57.56 -48.77
C ARG A 71 3.20 -57.07 -48.03
N HIS A 72 2.11 -56.79 -48.73
CA HIS A 72 0.86 -56.25 -48.19
C HIS A 72 -0.25 -57.31 -48.02
N ASN A 73 0.04 -58.58 -48.33
CA ASN A 73 -0.92 -59.68 -48.25
C ASN A 73 -1.32 -60.00 -46.79
N SER A 74 -2.59 -60.35 -46.55
CA SER A 74 -3.08 -60.67 -45.20
C SER A 74 -2.37 -61.83 -44.50
N GLU A 75 -1.86 -62.85 -45.22
CA GLU A 75 -1.11 -63.95 -44.59
C GLU A 75 0.24 -63.45 -44.04
N TYR A 76 0.88 -62.49 -44.73
CA TYR A 76 2.12 -61.85 -44.25
C TYR A 76 1.85 -60.90 -43.06
N ALA A 77 0.78 -60.09 -43.15
CA ALA A 77 0.34 -59.24 -42.04
C ALA A 77 -0.03 -60.07 -40.79
N TYR A 78 -0.68 -61.23 -40.97
CA TYR A 78 -0.93 -62.18 -39.89
C TYR A 78 0.37 -62.67 -39.23
N SER A 79 1.43 -62.94 -40.01
CA SER A 79 2.71 -63.36 -39.44
C SER A 79 3.39 -62.27 -38.62
N ILE A 80 3.26 -60.99 -39.01
CA ILE A 80 3.75 -59.85 -38.22
C ILE A 80 2.91 -59.71 -36.95
N PHE A 81 1.58 -59.79 -37.06
CA PHE A 81 0.66 -59.71 -35.92
C PHE A 81 0.84 -60.88 -34.91
N GLU A 82 1.19 -62.08 -35.39
CA GLU A 82 1.53 -63.23 -34.55
C GLU A 82 2.87 -63.02 -33.80
N GLN A 83 3.83 -62.32 -34.40
CA GLN A 83 5.09 -61.92 -33.75
C GLN A 83 4.88 -60.79 -32.73
N GLN A 84 4.07 -59.77 -33.07
CA GLN A 84 3.76 -58.63 -32.20
C GLN A 84 2.65 -58.90 -31.17
N LYS A 85 2.24 -60.17 -31.00
CA LYS A 85 1.15 -60.61 -30.11
C LYS A 85 1.25 -60.07 -28.68
N ASP A 86 2.45 -59.97 -28.12
CA ASP A 86 2.63 -59.48 -26.74
C ASP A 86 2.69 -57.94 -26.67
N GLU A 87 3.19 -57.28 -27.72
CA GLU A 87 3.06 -55.82 -27.89
C GLU A 87 1.59 -55.41 -28.03
N PHE A 88 0.80 -56.15 -28.84
CA PHE A 88 -0.65 -55.97 -28.96
C PHE A 88 -1.35 -56.09 -27.61
N LYS A 89 -1.03 -57.10 -26.80
CA LYS A 89 -1.59 -57.24 -25.44
C LYS A 89 -1.21 -56.09 -24.52
N GLN A 90 0.03 -55.61 -24.56
CA GLN A 90 0.43 -54.44 -23.78
C GLN A 90 -0.30 -53.18 -24.23
N ALA A 91 -0.44 -52.96 -25.53
CA ALA A 91 -1.20 -51.85 -26.11
C ALA A 91 -2.68 -51.93 -25.71
N LEU A 92 -3.28 -53.12 -25.76
CA LEU A 92 -4.64 -53.40 -25.31
C LEU A 92 -4.82 -53.11 -23.82
N LYS A 93 -3.89 -53.56 -22.96
CA LYS A 93 -3.90 -53.25 -21.52
C LYS A 93 -3.83 -51.73 -21.27
N ARG A 94 -2.93 -51.01 -21.95
CA ARG A 94 -2.86 -49.53 -21.87
C ARG A 94 -4.15 -48.87 -22.35
N HIS A 95 -4.78 -49.39 -23.41
CA HIS A 95 -6.02 -48.86 -23.97
C HIS A 95 -7.23 -49.09 -23.03
N ILE A 96 -7.33 -50.26 -22.41
CA ILE A 96 -8.31 -50.57 -21.35
C ILE A 96 -8.13 -49.62 -20.17
N MET A 97 -6.90 -49.49 -19.66
CA MET A 97 -6.59 -48.65 -18.51
C MET A 97 -6.90 -47.16 -18.75
N LYS A 98 -6.66 -46.65 -19.97
CA LYS A 98 -6.95 -45.26 -20.34
C LYS A 98 -8.45 -44.92 -20.31
N HIS A 99 -9.32 -45.90 -20.57
CA HIS A 99 -10.77 -45.69 -20.71
C HIS A 99 -11.58 -46.36 -19.60
N PHE A 100 -10.98 -46.58 -18.42
CA PHE A 100 -11.70 -47.10 -17.26
C PHE A 100 -12.82 -46.15 -16.82
N LEU A 101 -14.02 -46.71 -16.69
CA LEU A 101 -15.19 -46.06 -16.14
C LEU A 101 -15.65 -46.84 -14.89
N ALA A 102 -15.64 -46.15 -13.75
CA ALA A 102 -16.08 -46.69 -12.47
C ALA A 102 -17.59 -46.45 -12.31
N ILE A 103 -18.36 -47.52 -12.05
CA ILE A 103 -19.81 -47.43 -11.81
C ILE A 103 -20.14 -48.29 -10.57
N GLY A 104 -20.60 -47.63 -9.51
CA GLY A 104 -20.77 -48.24 -8.20
C GLY A 104 -19.44 -48.78 -7.67
N LYS A 105 -19.30 -50.11 -7.61
CA LYS A 105 -18.11 -50.81 -7.10
C LYS A 105 -17.24 -51.44 -8.19
N GLU A 106 -17.69 -51.42 -9.45
CA GLU A 106 -17.01 -52.08 -10.58
C GLU A 106 -16.32 -51.07 -11.50
N THR A 107 -15.20 -51.50 -12.07
CA THR A 107 -14.31 -50.68 -12.92
C THR A 107 -13.99 -51.48 -14.18
N LYS A 108 -14.70 -51.18 -15.28
CA LYS A 108 -14.41 -51.74 -16.61
C LYS A 108 -14.14 -50.62 -17.61
N SER A 109 -13.56 -50.95 -18.75
CA SER A 109 -13.32 -49.99 -19.82
C SER A 109 -14.60 -49.68 -20.59
N ASN A 110 -14.84 -48.40 -20.89
CA ASN A 110 -15.93 -47.93 -21.75
C ASN A 110 -15.55 -47.90 -23.24
N ALA A 111 -14.32 -48.30 -23.59
CA ALA A 111 -13.91 -48.42 -24.99
C ALA A 111 -14.41 -49.72 -25.63
N ASN A 112 -14.54 -49.76 -26.95
CA ASN A 112 -14.84 -50.98 -27.68
C ASN A 112 -13.55 -51.72 -28.08
N PHE A 113 -13.49 -53.04 -27.85
CA PHE A 113 -12.38 -53.88 -28.32
C PHE A 113 -12.22 -53.82 -29.85
N ASP A 114 -13.33 -53.82 -30.60
CA ASP A 114 -13.27 -53.90 -32.07
C ASP A 114 -12.65 -52.64 -32.68
N ASP A 115 -12.95 -51.46 -32.11
CA ASP A 115 -12.41 -50.16 -32.57
C ASP A 115 -10.89 -50.08 -32.33
N PHE A 116 -10.42 -50.58 -31.18
CA PHE A 116 -8.99 -50.72 -30.90
C PHE A 116 -8.32 -51.70 -31.87
N ALA A 117 -8.89 -52.89 -32.05
CA ALA A 117 -8.36 -53.94 -32.90
C ALA A 117 -8.25 -53.49 -34.38
N TYR A 118 -9.29 -52.81 -34.88
CA TYR A 118 -9.30 -52.23 -36.22
C TYR A 118 -8.22 -51.16 -36.38
N SER A 119 -8.08 -50.25 -35.40
CA SER A 119 -7.07 -49.19 -35.42
C SER A 119 -5.65 -49.78 -35.46
N TYR A 120 -5.37 -50.79 -34.62
CA TYR A 120 -4.05 -51.44 -34.56
C TYR A 120 -3.70 -52.17 -35.87
N ILE A 121 -4.64 -52.92 -36.45
CA ILE A 121 -4.39 -53.66 -37.70
C ILE A 121 -4.20 -52.72 -38.90
N LYS A 122 -4.91 -51.57 -38.91
CA LYS A 122 -4.79 -50.55 -39.96
C LYS A 122 -3.37 -49.95 -40.02
N GLU A 123 -2.68 -49.82 -38.90
CA GLU A 123 -1.27 -49.41 -38.86
C GLU A 123 -0.34 -50.50 -39.42
N THR A 124 -0.65 -51.78 -39.18
CA THR A 124 0.13 -52.93 -39.71
C THR A 124 -0.10 -53.18 -41.21
N ARG A 125 -1.30 -52.86 -41.74
CA ARG A 125 -1.70 -53.25 -43.11
C ARG A 125 -2.57 -52.20 -43.80
N ASN A 126 -2.11 -51.74 -44.97
CA ASN A 126 -2.94 -50.95 -45.88
C ASN A 126 -3.95 -51.84 -46.63
N GLU A 127 -5.18 -51.88 -46.14
CA GLU A 127 -6.26 -52.69 -46.72
C GLU A 127 -6.63 -52.29 -48.16
N ASN A 128 -6.51 -51.00 -48.49
CA ASN A 128 -6.83 -50.48 -49.82
C ASN A 128 -5.82 -50.99 -50.85
N PHE A 129 -4.54 -51.06 -50.49
CA PHE A 129 -3.52 -51.63 -51.39
C PHE A 129 -3.73 -53.14 -51.57
N ALA A 130 -4.07 -53.86 -50.50
CA ALA A 130 -4.30 -55.31 -50.56
C ALA A 130 -5.56 -55.70 -51.36
N SER A 131 -6.65 -54.91 -51.28
CA SER A 131 -7.90 -55.18 -52.00
C SER A 131 -7.80 -54.94 -53.51
N ILE A 132 -6.98 -53.97 -53.93
CA ILE A 132 -6.76 -53.65 -55.34
C ILE A 132 -6.01 -54.79 -56.09
N GLY A 133 -5.17 -55.57 -55.41
CA GLY A 133 -4.34 -56.62 -56.02
C GLY A 133 -5.15 -57.63 -56.85
N SER A 134 -6.29 -58.09 -56.34
CA SER A 134 -7.18 -59.02 -57.06
C SER A 134 -7.78 -58.46 -58.36
N ALA A 135 -7.84 -57.15 -58.52
CA ALA A 135 -8.34 -56.49 -59.73
C ALA A 135 -7.21 -56.12 -60.70
N ILE A 136 -6.03 -55.74 -60.19
CA ILE A 136 -4.89 -55.35 -61.02
C ILE A 136 -4.29 -56.53 -61.80
N PHE A 137 -4.13 -57.72 -61.21
CA PHE A 137 -3.46 -58.82 -61.90
C PHE A 137 -4.17 -59.30 -63.19
N PRO A 138 -5.51 -59.47 -63.24
CA PRO A 138 -6.21 -59.78 -64.48
C PRO A 138 -6.17 -58.63 -65.48
N MET A 139 -6.28 -57.37 -65.03
CA MET A 139 -6.22 -56.20 -65.91
C MET A 139 -4.84 -56.05 -66.58
N MET A 140 -3.75 -56.29 -65.85
CA MET A 140 -2.42 -56.33 -66.45
C MET A 140 -2.22 -57.54 -67.38
N GLY A 141 -2.85 -58.69 -67.08
CA GLY A 141 -2.87 -59.85 -67.98
C GLY A 141 -3.54 -59.54 -69.32
N ILE A 142 -4.72 -58.90 -69.28
CA ILE A 142 -5.47 -58.44 -70.46
C ILE A 142 -4.66 -57.38 -71.24
N LEU A 143 -4.12 -56.38 -70.55
CA LEU A 143 -3.29 -55.33 -71.16
C LEU A 143 -2.04 -55.92 -71.83
N GLY A 144 -1.32 -56.81 -71.15
CA GLY A 144 -0.14 -57.49 -71.67
C GLY A 144 -0.46 -58.39 -72.86
N THR A 145 -1.66 -58.99 -72.90
CA THR A 145 -2.15 -59.75 -74.06
C THR A 145 -2.34 -58.83 -75.28
N PHE A 146 -3.02 -57.69 -75.11
CA PHE A 146 -3.20 -56.71 -76.19
C PHE A 146 -1.86 -56.16 -76.72
N ILE A 147 -0.91 -55.85 -75.83
CA ILE A 147 0.41 -55.36 -76.25
C ILE A 147 1.20 -56.47 -76.96
N SER A 148 1.11 -57.72 -76.51
CA SER A 148 1.77 -58.86 -77.16
C SER A 148 1.24 -59.04 -78.59
N ILE A 149 -0.09 -59.12 -78.76
CA ILE A 149 -0.72 -59.23 -80.09
C ILE A 149 -0.35 -58.05 -81.01
N ALA A 150 -0.27 -56.83 -80.46
CA ALA A 150 0.13 -55.65 -81.23
C ALA A 150 1.60 -55.68 -81.69
N ILE A 151 2.49 -56.36 -80.94
CA ILE A 151 3.90 -56.56 -81.29
C ILE A 151 4.06 -57.72 -82.29
N SER A 152 3.29 -58.80 -82.13
CA SER A 152 3.32 -59.96 -83.05
C SER A 152 2.60 -59.72 -84.38
N MET A 153 2.05 -58.52 -84.64
CA MET A 153 1.36 -58.20 -85.89
C MET A 153 2.36 -57.92 -87.02
N PRO A 154 2.47 -58.80 -88.05
CA PRO A 154 3.41 -58.60 -89.13
C PRO A 154 2.86 -57.60 -90.17
N ASN A 155 3.78 -56.99 -90.93
CA ASN A 155 3.41 -56.18 -92.09
C ASN A 155 3.10 -57.09 -93.28
N PHE A 156 1.81 -57.36 -93.52
CA PHE A 156 1.37 -58.27 -94.59
C PHE A 156 1.86 -57.83 -95.99
N ASN A 157 2.66 -58.68 -96.65
CA ASN A 157 3.17 -58.41 -97.99
C ASN A 157 2.49 -59.30 -99.04
N SER A 158 1.56 -58.73 -99.79
CA SER A 158 0.75 -59.43 -100.79
C SER A 158 1.50 -59.92 -102.03
N ASN A 159 2.80 -59.65 -102.15
CA ASN A 159 3.59 -59.98 -103.35
C ASN A 159 4.11 -61.43 -103.41
N ASN A 160 4.02 -62.22 -102.33
CA ASN A 160 4.46 -63.62 -102.31
C ASN A 160 3.57 -64.47 -101.38
N THR A 161 2.92 -65.49 -101.93
CA THR A 161 2.02 -66.39 -101.16
C THR A 161 2.74 -67.15 -100.06
N ALA A 162 3.99 -67.58 -100.28
CA ALA A 162 4.78 -68.28 -99.27
C ALA A 162 5.24 -67.36 -98.12
N ALA A 163 5.43 -66.06 -98.40
CA ALA A 163 5.71 -65.08 -97.35
C ALA A 163 4.44 -64.82 -96.52
N LEU A 164 3.29 -64.69 -97.18
CA LEU A 164 2.00 -64.49 -96.51
C LEU A 164 1.62 -65.66 -95.59
N GLU A 165 1.88 -66.91 -96.00
CA GLU A 165 1.66 -68.09 -95.15
C GLU A 165 2.56 -68.06 -93.89
N GLN A 166 3.84 -67.69 -94.03
CA GLN A 166 4.75 -67.56 -92.88
C GLN A 166 4.37 -66.39 -91.96
N GLU A 167 3.93 -65.26 -92.52
CA GLU A 167 3.43 -64.10 -91.77
C GLU A 167 2.18 -64.48 -90.95
N ILE A 168 1.24 -65.21 -91.54
CA ILE A 168 0.04 -65.72 -90.85
C ILE A 168 0.42 -66.74 -89.76
N ALA A 169 1.38 -67.64 -90.01
CA ALA A 169 1.85 -68.61 -89.02
C ALA A 169 2.51 -67.92 -87.82
N ASN A 170 3.35 -66.91 -88.06
CA ASN A 170 3.98 -66.11 -87.00
C ASN A 170 2.92 -65.35 -86.18
N LEU A 171 1.94 -64.72 -86.83
CA LEU A 171 0.82 -64.07 -86.14
C LEU A 171 0.02 -65.05 -85.28
N LEU A 172 -0.26 -66.26 -85.79
CA LEU A 172 -1.01 -67.27 -85.06
C LEU A 172 -0.24 -67.77 -83.83
N SER A 173 1.07 -67.99 -83.95
CA SER A 173 1.93 -68.35 -82.81
C SER A 173 1.95 -67.22 -81.78
N GLY A 174 2.17 -65.96 -82.20
CA GLY A 174 2.21 -64.83 -81.27
C GLY A 174 0.89 -64.47 -80.60
N VAL A 175 -0.25 -64.68 -81.28
CA VAL A 175 -1.56 -64.65 -80.62
C VAL A 175 -1.68 -65.77 -79.58
N GLY A 176 -1.17 -66.98 -79.89
CA GLY A 176 -1.09 -68.09 -78.94
C GLY A 176 -0.27 -67.78 -77.70
N THR A 177 0.93 -67.20 -77.85
CA THR A 177 1.80 -66.85 -76.73
C THR A 177 1.23 -65.71 -75.89
N ALA A 178 0.58 -64.72 -76.52
CA ALA A 178 -0.09 -63.61 -75.83
C ALA A 178 -1.12 -64.09 -74.79
N PHE A 179 -1.88 -65.16 -75.07
CA PHE A 179 -2.85 -65.70 -74.12
C PHE A 179 -2.23 -66.19 -72.80
N TYR A 180 -0.95 -66.62 -72.81
CA TYR A 180 -0.26 -67.05 -71.59
C TYR A 180 -0.10 -65.90 -70.59
N VAL A 181 0.02 -64.65 -71.06
CA VAL A 181 0.05 -63.45 -70.20
C VAL A 181 -1.27 -63.25 -69.46
N SER A 182 -2.41 -63.44 -70.14
CA SER A 182 -3.75 -63.39 -69.53
C SER A 182 -3.95 -64.51 -68.51
N ILE A 183 -3.62 -65.75 -68.90
CA ILE A 183 -3.74 -66.93 -68.02
C ILE A 183 -2.93 -66.73 -66.74
N TYR A 184 -1.70 -66.21 -66.84
CA TYR A 184 -0.86 -65.90 -65.69
C TYR A 184 -1.47 -64.80 -64.81
N GLY A 185 -1.98 -63.70 -65.39
CA GLY A 185 -2.64 -62.63 -64.65
C GLY A 185 -3.90 -63.08 -63.89
N ILE A 186 -4.72 -63.94 -64.52
CA ILE A 186 -5.92 -64.54 -63.90
C ILE A 186 -5.52 -65.52 -62.79
N PHE A 187 -4.56 -66.41 -63.04
CA PHE A 187 -4.05 -67.34 -62.03
C PHE A 187 -3.53 -66.59 -60.80
N LEU A 188 -2.73 -65.55 -61.02
CA LEU A 188 -2.14 -64.75 -59.96
C LEU A 188 -3.21 -64.04 -59.12
N ALA A 189 -4.32 -63.60 -59.72
CA ALA A 189 -5.45 -63.03 -59.01
C ALA A 189 -6.17 -64.06 -58.12
N LEU A 190 -6.42 -65.27 -58.62
CA LEU A 190 -7.02 -66.36 -57.84
C LEU A 190 -6.11 -66.77 -56.68
N TRP A 191 -4.81 -66.88 -56.93
CA TRP A 191 -3.79 -67.15 -55.93
C TRP A 191 -3.73 -66.05 -54.85
N TRP A 192 -3.78 -64.78 -55.26
CA TRP A 192 -3.86 -63.63 -54.36
C TRP A 192 -5.10 -63.68 -53.45
N ILE A 193 -6.28 -63.89 -54.03
CA ILE A 193 -7.56 -63.97 -53.31
C ILE A 193 -7.54 -65.10 -52.26
N PHE A 194 -6.93 -66.25 -52.58
CA PHE A 194 -6.81 -67.37 -51.66
C PHE A 194 -6.02 -66.99 -50.40
N PHE A 195 -4.80 -66.43 -50.55
CA PHE A 195 -3.98 -66.02 -49.41
C PHE A 195 -4.58 -64.82 -48.64
N GLU A 196 -5.20 -63.87 -49.35
CA GLU A 196 -5.87 -62.73 -48.73
C GLU A 196 -7.04 -63.17 -47.84
N LYS A 197 -7.93 -64.05 -48.33
CA LYS A 197 -9.05 -64.59 -47.54
C LYS A 197 -8.57 -65.47 -46.39
N PHE A 198 -7.56 -66.31 -46.62
CA PHE A 198 -7.01 -67.21 -45.61
C PHE A 198 -6.33 -66.44 -44.47
N GLY A 199 -5.55 -65.40 -44.81
CA GLY A 199 -4.91 -64.52 -43.84
C GLY A 199 -5.92 -63.73 -42.99
N LYS A 200 -6.94 -63.13 -43.62
CA LYS A 200 -8.02 -62.42 -42.89
C LYS A 200 -8.71 -63.33 -41.87
N SER A 201 -9.10 -64.54 -42.27
CA SER A 201 -9.78 -65.48 -41.38
C SER A 201 -8.93 -65.87 -40.16
N LYS A 202 -7.59 -65.93 -40.30
CA LYS A 202 -6.69 -66.15 -39.16
C LYS A 202 -6.58 -64.94 -38.24
N ILE A 203 -6.50 -63.73 -38.80
CA ILE A 203 -6.47 -62.48 -38.02
C ILE A 203 -7.77 -62.37 -37.21
N GLU A 204 -8.93 -62.54 -37.85
CA GLU A 204 -10.25 -62.56 -37.19
C GLU A 204 -10.32 -63.60 -36.07
N ARG A 205 -9.82 -64.83 -36.29
CA ARG A 205 -9.76 -65.86 -35.24
C ARG A 205 -8.85 -65.47 -34.07
N LEU A 206 -7.71 -64.81 -34.34
CA LEU A 206 -6.81 -64.36 -33.28
C LEU A 206 -7.45 -63.21 -32.49
N LEU A 207 -8.04 -62.23 -33.17
CA LEU A 207 -8.79 -61.13 -32.56
C LEU A 207 -9.94 -61.64 -31.71
N ASN A 208 -10.82 -62.49 -32.25
CA ASN A 208 -11.95 -63.06 -31.50
C ASN A 208 -11.49 -63.85 -30.27
N ARG A 209 -10.37 -64.57 -30.36
CA ARG A 209 -9.78 -65.22 -29.18
C ARG A 209 -9.34 -64.19 -28.13
N GLN A 210 -8.70 -63.08 -28.51
CA GLN A 210 -8.35 -62.02 -27.56
C GLN A 210 -9.60 -61.31 -27.01
N LYS A 211 -10.55 -60.92 -27.86
CA LYS A 211 -11.85 -60.35 -27.50
C LYS A 211 -12.56 -61.17 -26.42
N ASN A 212 -12.66 -62.49 -26.64
CA ASN A 212 -13.30 -63.41 -25.68
C ASN A 212 -12.48 -63.57 -24.39
N SER A 213 -11.15 -63.49 -24.44
CA SER A 213 -10.30 -63.49 -23.24
C SER A 213 -10.37 -62.17 -22.45
N THR A 214 -10.70 -61.05 -23.10
CA THR A 214 -10.70 -59.72 -22.48
C THR A 214 -12.11 -59.12 -22.28
N SER A 215 -13.17 -59.82 -22.68
CA SER A 215 -14.55 -59.33 -22.66
C SER A 215 -14.99 -58.84 -21.28
N GLY A 216 -14.58 -59.54 -20.21
CA GLY A 216 -14.88 -59.16 -18.83
C GLY A 216 -14.31 -57.80 -18.39
N PHE A 217 -13.30 -57.26 -19.10
CA PHE A 217 -12.72 -55.94 -18.82
C PHE A 217 -13.41 -54.79 -19.55
N PHE A 218 -14.41 -55.06 -20.40
CA PHE A 218 -15.17 -54.06 -21.14
C PHE A 218 -16.61 -54.01 -20.65
N TRP A 219 -17.21 -52.81 -20.62
CA TRP A 219 -18.65 -52.67 -20.40
C TRP A 219 -19.41 -53.12 -21.67
N THR A 220 -20.38 -54.02 -21.51
CA THR A 220 -21.42 -54.15 -22.55
C THR A 220 -22.42 -53.01 -22.38
N LYS A 221 -23.07 -52.59 -23.47
CA LYS A 221 -24.08 -51.52 -23.42
C LYS A 221 -25.24 -51.88 -22.48
N GLU A 222 -25.67 -53.13 -22.50
CA GLU A 222 -26.74 -53.66 -21.66
C GLU A 222 -26.35 -53.68 -20.17
N GLU A 223 -25.13 -54.11 -19.82
CA GLU A 223 -24.62 -54.03 -18.44
C GLU A 223 -24.53 -52.57 -17.96
N LEU A 224 -24.05 -51.67 -18.81
CA LEU A 224 -23.90 -50.24 -18.52
C LEU A 224 -25.25 -49.59 -18.21
N ASP A 225 -26.23 -49.76 -19.10
CA ASP A 225 -27.57 -49.22 -18.96
C ASP A 225 -28.29 -49.81 -17.72
N GLN A 226 -28.16 -51.13 -17.48
CA GLN A 226 -28.73 -51.78 -16.30
C GLN A 226 -28.08 -51.32 -14.98
N ARG A 227 -26.75 -51.17 -14.95
CA ARG A 227 -26.01 -50.65 -13.78
C ARG A 227 -26.40 -49.21 -13.48
N TYR A 228 -26.42 -48.35 -14.50
CA TYR A 228 -26.81 -46.95 -14.36
C TYR A 228 -28.24 -46.81 -13.85
N LEU A 229 -29.19 -47.58 -14.40
CA LEU A 229 -30.58 -47.61 -13.93
C LEU A 229 -30.67 -48.09 -12.47
N LYS A 230 -29.90 -49.11 -12.08
CA LYS A 230 -29.90 -49.64 -10.71
C LYS A 230 -29.37 -48.63 -9.69
N GLU A 231 -28.24 -47.97 -9.97
CA GLU A 231 -27.70 -46.91 -9.09
C GLU A 231 -28.66 -45.70 -9.04
N SER A 232 -29.23 -45.30 -10.18
CA SER A 232 -30.27 -44.25 -10.25
C SER A 232 -31.48 -44.57 -9.38
N LEU A 233 -32.00 -45.80 -9.43
CA LEU A 233 -33.10 -46.26 -8.56
C LEU A 233 -32.73 -46.20 -7.07
N GLN A 234 -31.50 -46.55 -6.68
CA GLN A 234 -31.05 -46.38 -5.29
C GLN A 234 -30.95 -44.91 -4.86
N HIS A 235 -30.60 -44.00 -5.77
CA HIS A 235 -30.67 -42.57 -5.49
C HIS A 235 -32.13 -42.09 -5.33
N PHE A 236 -33.05 -42.54 -6.19
CA PHE A 236 -34.48 -42.25 -6.03
C PHE A 236 -35.06 -42.81 -4.72
N GLU A 237 -34.66 -44.00 -4.29
CA GLU A 237 -35.09 -44.59 -3.02
C GLU A 237 -34.60 -43.76 -1.81
N LYS A 238 -33.34 -43.31 -1.83
CA LYS A 238 -32.80 -42.37 -0.81
C LYS A 238 -33.53 -41.03 -0.83
N ILE A 239 -33.80 -40.46 -2.00
CA ILE A 239 -34.57 -39.22 -2.14
C ILE A 239 -36.00 -39.41 -1.60
N SER A 240 -36.63 -40.54 -1.88
CA SER A 240 -37.96 -40.89 -1.36
C SER A 240 -37.97 -41.03 0.17
N ALA A 241 -36.94 -41.63 0.77
CA ALA A 241 -36.78 -41.72 2.21
C ALA A 241 -36.60 -40.33 2.87
N ILE A 242 -35.74 -39.48 2.31
CA ILE A 242 -35.54 -38.09 2.76
C ILE A 242 -36.82 -37.28 2.59
N PHE A 243 -37.50 -37.40 1.44
CA PHE A 243 -38.76 -36.73 1.17
C PHE A 243 -39.85 -37.16 2.16
N LYS A 244 -39.93 -38.45 2.50
CA LYS A 244 -40.85 -38.97 3.52
C LYS A 244 -40.55 -38.43 4.92
N GLN A 245 -39.27 -38.20 5.24
CA GLN A 245 -38.86 -37.59 6.51
C GLN A 245 -39.18 -36.08 6.56
N VAL A 246 -38.95 -35.35 5.47
CA VAL A 246 -39.25 -33.90 5.36
C VAL A 246 -40.75 -33.62 5.21
N SER A 247 -41.50 -34.54 4.59
CA SER A 247 -42.96 -34.45 4.42
C SER A 247 -43.73 -35.02 5.63
N ASN A 248 -43.04 -35.33 6.73
CA ASN A 248 -43.69 -35.78 7.95
C ASN A 248 -44.42 -34.61 8.64
N GLN A 249 -45.58 -34.88 9.27
CA GLN A 249 -46.38 -33.85 9.95
C GLN A 249 -45.60 -33.16 11.07
N ASP A 250 -44.70 -33.88 11.75
CA ASP A 250 -43.83 -33.32 12.80
C ASP A 250 -42.90 -32.21 12.28
N PHE A 251 -42.40 -32.30 11.04
CA PHE A 251 -41.57 -31.26 10.43
C PHE A 251 -42.39 -30.00 10.14
N PHE A 252 -43.60 -30.16 9.60
CA PHE A 252 -44.49 -29.03 9.37
C PHE A 252 -44.94 -28.37 10.69
N ALA A 253 -45.20 -29.15 11.75
CA ALA A 253 -45.54 -28.61 13.07
C ALA A 253 -44.37 -27.83 13.72
N GLU A 254 -43.13 -28.34 13.64
CA GLU A 254 -41.97 -27.61 14.17
C GLU A 254 -41.64 -26.36 13.33
N LEU A 255 -41.90 -26.41 12.01
CA LEU A 255 -41.76 -25.26 11.11
C LEU A 255 -42.83 -24.19 11.40
N ASP A 256 -44.08 -24.58 11.66
CA ASP A 256 -45.16 -23.69 12.09
C ASP A 256 -44.80 -23.00 13.43
N HIS A 257 -44.37 -23.79 14.42
CA HIS A 257 -43.81 -23.24 15.67
C HIS A 257 -42.59 -22.34 15.47
N ALA A 258 -41.71 -22.62 14.49
CA ALA A 258 -40.58 -21.75 14.19
C ALA A 258 -41.03 -20.41 13.56
N ILE A 259 -42.04 -20.42 12.69
CA ILE A 259 -42.65 -19.23 12.12
C ILE A 259 -43.32 -18.40 13.21
N ASP A 260 -44.16 -19.00 14.05
CA ASP A 260 -44.84 -18.32 15.16
C ASP A 260 -43.84 -17.67 16.13
N ARG A 261 -42.81 -18.41 16.56
CA ARG A 261 -41.75 -17.86 17.42
C ARG A 261 -41.04 -16.67 16.77
N LYS A 262 -40.76 -16.73 15.46
CA LYS A 262 -40.13 -15.62 14.72
C LYS A 262 -41.07 -14.43 14.57
N PHE A 263 -42.35 -14.65 14.33
CA PHE A 263 -43.35 -13.60 14.20
C PHE A 263 -43.61 -12.90 15.54
N GLN A 264 -43.66 -13.65 16.65
CA GLN A 264 -43.76 -13.10 18.00
C GLN A 264 -42.53 -12.25 18.34
N MET A 265 -41.31 -12.74 18.09
CA MET A 265 -40.08 -11.96 18.28
C MET A 265 -40.08 -10.66 17.45
N PHE A 266 -40.65 -10.68 16.25
CA PHE A 266 -40.77 -9.50 15.39
C PHE A 266 -41.78 -8.48 15.96
N GLN A 267 -42.94 -8.93 16.45
CA GLN A 267 -43.87 -8.05 17.16
C GLN A 267 -43.25 -7.45 18.44
N ASP A 268 -42.56 -8.26 19.24
CA ASP A 268 -41.89 -7.79 20.45
C ASP A 268 -40.79 -6.76 20.13
N MET A 269 -40.04 -6.95 19.03
CA MET A 269 -39.06 -5.98 18.54
C MET A 269 -39.72 -4.66 18.14
N LEU A 270 -40.80 -4.68 17.36
CA LEU A 270 -41.56 -3.47 16.98
C LEU A 270 -42.09 -2.72 18.21
N ASN A 271 -42.62 -3.45 19.21
CA ASN A 271 -43.12 -2.88 20.46
C ASN A 271 -42.00 -2.26 21.32
N VAL A 272 -40.77 -2.77 21.24
CA VAL A 272 -39.59 -2.18 21.90
C VAL A 272 -39.08 -0.96 21.14
N GLU A 273 -39.08 -1.01 19.81
CA GLU A 273 -38.70 0.10 18.94
C GLU A 273 -39.65 1.30 19.12
N GLU A 274 -40.96 1.08 19.16
CA GLU A 274 -41.95 2.13 19.45
C GLU A 274 -41.68 2.80 20.81
N LYS A 275 -41.42 2.01 21.85
CA LYS A 275 -41.07 2.53 23.19
C LYS A 275 -39.77 3.32 23.19
N ALA A 276 -38.76 2.86 22.46
CA ALA A 276 -37.47 3.56 22.32
C ALA A 276 -37.63 4.89 21.57
N ILE A 277 -38.40 4.91 20.49
CA ILE A 277 -38.74 6.13 19.74
C ILE A 277 -39.49 7.12 20.63
N ARG A 278 -40.48 6.66 21.41
CA ARG A 278 -41.24 7.52 22.33
C ARG A 278 -40.35 8.11 23.42
N LEU A 279 -39.51 7.29 24.06
CA LEU A 279 -38.57 7.74 25.08
C LEU A 279 -37.53 8.71 24.52
N SER A 280 -37.03 8.46 23.31
CA SER A 280 -36.14 9.37 22.59
C SER A 280 -36.82 10.71 22.29
N GLY A 281 -38.10 10.69 21.87
CA GLY A 281 -38.90 11.90 21.68
C GLY A 281 -39.09 12.73 22.96
N GLU A 282 -39.30 12.07 24.10
CA GLU A 282 -39.34 12.73 25.41
C GLU A 282 -37.98 13.33 25.78
N HIS A 283 -36.88 12.59 25.57
CA HIS A 283 -35.54 13.07 25.88
C HIS A 283 -35.11 14.24 24.98
N ILE A 284 -35.38 14.18 23.68
CA ILE A 284 -35.18 15.30 22.74
C ILE A 284 -35.97 16.54 23.21
N LYS A 285 -37.22 16.37 23.63
CA LYS A 285 -38.05 17.48 24.14
C LYS A 285 -37.47 18.09 25.42
N GLN A 286 -36.92 17.26 26.33
CA GLN A 286 -36.22 17.73 27.52
C GLN A 286 -34.92 18.48 27.16
N THR A 287 -34.03 17.88 26.37
CA THR A 287 -32.76 18.48 25.93
C THR A 287 -32.99 19.78 25.17
N MET A 288 -34.03 19.87 24.33
CA MET A 288 -34.41 21.11 23.65
C MET A 288 -34.89 22.20 24.62
N GLY A 289 -35.57 21.81 25.71
CA GLY A 289 -35.95 22.72 26.79
C GLY A 289 -34.75 23.24 27.57
N GLU A 290 -33.76 22.39 27.85
CA GLU A 290 -32.49 22.75 28.51
C GLU A 290 -31.61 23.63 27.61
N LEU A 291 -31.47 23.28 26.33
CA LEU A 291 -30.76 24.08 25.32
C LEU A 291 -31.39 25.47 25.15
N SER A 292 -32.73 25.56 25.16
CA SER A 292 -33.45 26.84 25.09
C SER A 292 -33.24 27.72 26.33
N ARG A 293 -32.94 27.13 27.50
CA ARG A 293 -32.52 27.88 28.70
C ARG A 293 -31.07 28.34 28.55
N ALA A 294 -30.16 27.43 28.23
CA ALA A 294 -28.74 27.75 28.02
C ALA A 294 -28.52 28.85 26.94
N GLN A 295 -29.31 28.86 25.86
CA GLN A 295 -29.28 29.94 24.86
C GLN A 295 -29.76 31.29 25.39
N ARG A 296 -30.72 31.32 26.33
CA ARG A 296 -31.14 32.56 27.00
C ARG A 296 -30.06 33.05 27.94
N ASP A 297 -29.51 32.15 28.75
CA ASP A 297 -28.43 32.47 29.68
C ASP A 297 -27.20 33.01 28.93
N HIS A 298 -26.83 32.40 27.78
CA HIS A 298 -25.78 32.92 26.89
C HIS A 298 -26.09 34.31 26.32
N ARG A 299 -27.36 34.59 25.98
CA ARG A 299 -27.79 35.90 25.47
C ARG A 299 -27.72 36.97 26.55
N ASP A 300 -28.08 36.64 27.78
CA ASP A 300 -28.02 37.56 28.92
C ASP A 300 -26.57 37.75 29.41
N LEU A 301 -25.73 36.71 29.36
CA LEU A 301 -24.28 36.83 29.51
C LEU A 301 -23.68 37.77 28.44
N GLY A 302 -24.16 37.68 27.19
CA GLY A 302 -23.79 38.59 26.10
C GLY A 302 -24.18 40.05 26.36
N LYS A 303 -25.33 40.31 27.01
CA LYS A 303 -25.68 41.66 27.49
C LYS A 303 -24.72 42.12 28.58
N MET A 304 -24.41 41.28 29.57
CA MET A 304 -23.46 41.63 30.63
C MET A 304 -22.06 41.91 30.09
N TYR A 305 -21.59 41.18 29.07
CA TYR A 305 -20.36 41.52 28.36
C TYR A 305 -20.45 42.89 27.66
N GLY A 306 -21.58 43.22 27.05
CA GLY A 306 -21.83 44.55 26.48
C GLY A 306 -21.79 45.67 27.53
N GLU A 307 -22.42 45.45 28.69
CA GLU A 307 -22.39 46.38 29.83
C GLU A 307 -20.99 46.51 30.42
N MET A 308 -20.24 45.41 30.54
CA MET A 308 -18.85 45.42 31.01
C MET A 308 -17.92 46.15 30.04
N LEU A 309 -18.07 45.94 28.72
CA LEU A 309 -17.34 46.69 27.70
C LEU A 309 -17.65 48.20 27.76
N ASN A 310 -18.92 48.56 27.99
CA ASN A 310 -19.32 49.96 28.17
C ASN A 310 -18.71 50.55 29.46
N GLY A 311 -18.72 49.80 30.56
CA GLY A 311 -18.06 50.18 31.82
C GLY A 311 -16.55 50.35 31.68
N ILE A 312 -15.88 49.46 30.93
CA ILE A 312 -14.45 49.60 30.57
C ILE A 312 -14.23 50.85 29.70
N GLY A 313 -15.14 51.16 28.77
CA GLY A 313 -15.12 52.39 27.98
C GLY A 313 -15.19 53.64 28.85
N VAL A 314 -16.13 53.70 29.79
CA VAL A 314 -16.27 54.80 30.77
C VAL A 314 -15.04 54.90 31.68
N LEU A 315 -14.47 53.77 32.11
CA LEU A 315 -13.26 53.74 32.94
C LEU A 315 -12.03 54.24 32.16
N ASN A 316 -11.89 53.88 30.89
CA ASN A 316 -10.82 54.37 30.02
C ASN A 316 -10.97 55.89 29.75
N GLN A 317 -12.20 56.37 29.54
CA GLN A 317 -12.52 57.79 29.44
C GLN A 317 -12.13 58.54 30.73
N SER A 318 -12.47 57.99 31.90
CA SER A 318 -12.14 58.63 33.19
C SER A 318 -10.64 58.61 33.50
N LEU A 319 -9.92 57.54 33.16
CA LEU A 319 -8.44 57.52 33.24
C LEU A 319 -7.81 58.57 32.34
N LYS A 320 -8.34 58.77 31.12
CA LYS A 320 -7.88 59.82 30.21
C LYS A 320 -8.12 61.22 30.77
N GLU A 321 -9.29 61.47 31.37
CA GLU A 321 -9.62 62.73 32.04
C GLU A 321 -8.80 62.97 33.32
N ILE A 322 -8.51 61.92 34.10
CA ILE A 322 -7.62 62.00 35.25
C ILE A 322 -6.21 62.36 34.78
N ASN A 323 -5.71 61.74 33.71
CA ASN A 323 -4.37 62.00 33.19
C ASN A 323 -4.21 63.44 32.65
N THR A 324 -5.20 63.97 31.93
CA THR A 324 -5.19 65.39 31.52
C THR A 324 -5.30 66.32 32.72
N ARG A 325 -6.18 66.04 33.71
CA ARG A 325 -6.27 66.85 34.95
C ARG A 325 -4.97 66.84 35.75
N ILE A 326 -4.31 65.68 35.89
CA ILE A 326 -3.00 65.59 36.55
C ILE A 326 -1.98 66.42 35.80
N SER A 327 -1.97 66.37 34.46
CA SER A 327 -1.06 67.17 33.63
C SER A 327 -1.31 68.69 33.79
N GLU A 328 -2.57 69.12 33.83
CA GLU A 328 -2.94 70.52 34.09
C GLU A 328 -2.55 70.96 35.52
N GLN A 329 -2.79 70.13 36.53
CA GLN A 329 -2.41 70.43 37.92
C GLN A 329 -0.89 70.47 38.09
N TYR A 330 -0.15 69.59 37.42
CA TYR A 330 1.31 69.57 37.44
C TYR A 330 1.90 70.85 36.83
N ASN A 331 1.36 71.31 35.69
CA ASN A 331 1.74 72.58 35.09
C ASN A 331 1.41 73.78 35.99
N ARG A 332 0.23 73.81 36.61
CA ARG A 332 -0.13 74.86 37.60
C ARG A 332 0.77 74.84 38.83
N LEU A 333 1.20 73.67 39.30
CA LEU A 333 2.10 73.55 40.43
C LEU A 333 3.49 74.11 40.09
N LEU A 334 3.98 73.89 38.86
CA LEU A 334 5.22 74.49 38.35
C LEU A 334 5.12 76.03 38.28
N ASP A 335 4.02 76.58 37.76
CA ASP A 335 3.81 78.04 37.73
C ASP A 335 3.79 78.64 39.14
N ILE A 336 3.00 78.06 40.07
CA ILE A 336 2.93 78.52 41.48
C ILE A 336 4.29 78.37 42.17
N SER A 337 5.07 77.33 41.85
CA SER A 337 6.42 77.14 42.36
C SER A 337 7.35 78.25 41.87
N ASN A 338 7.34 78.56 40.58
CA ASN A 338 8.13 79.64 39.99
C ASN A 338 7.76 81.02 40.56
N GLU A 339 6.46 81.32 40.70
CA GLU A 339 5.98 82.56 41.31
C GLU A 339 6.43 82.68 42.78
N LYS A 340 6.35 81.58 43.55
CA LYS A 340 6.85 81.56 44.94
C LYS A 340 8.36 81.73 45.04
N ILE A 341 9.14 81.13 44.15
CA ILE A 341 10.60 81.31 44.12
C ILE A 341 10.94 82.78 43.88
N GLN A 342 10.34 83.41 42.86
CA GLN A 342 10.55 84.85 42.59
C GLN A 342 10.13 85.76 43.77
N HIS A 343 9.01 85.44 44.43
CA HIS A 343 8.60 86.19 45.62
C HIS A 343 9.56 85.96 46.80
N PHE A 344 10.12 84.76 46.95
CA PHE A 344 11.08 84.43 48.01
C PHE A 344 12.40 85.16 47.80
N ASP A 345 12.97 85.15 46.59
CA ASP A 345 14.18 85.91 46.24
C ASP A 345 14.01 87.41 46.55
N LYS A 346 12.91 88.00 46.10
CA LYS A 346 12.59 89.42 46.38
C LYS A 346 12.42 89.72 47.87
N THR A 347 11.98 88.73 48.66
CA THR A 347 11.88 88.84 50.12
C THR A 347 13.25 88.75 50.78
N LEU A 348 14.15 87.90 50.28
CA LEU A 348 15.54 87.81 50.72
C LEU A 348 16.32 89.10 50.42
N ASP A 349 16.20 89.66 49.23
CA ASP A 349 16.79 90.97 48.89
C ASP A 349 16.33 92.06 49.89
N THR A 350 15.01 92.15 50.10
CA THR A 350 14.42 93.13 51.04
C THR A 350 14.85 92.89 52.50
N PHE A 351 15.15 91.64 52.86
CA PHE A 351 15.68 91.30 54.19
C PHE A 351 17.16 91.68 54.31
N SER A 352 17.97 91.40 53.29
CA SER A 352 19.38 91.80 53.21
C SER A 352 19.53 93.32 53.38
N ASP A 353 18.75 94.10 52.62
CA ASP A 353 18.71 95.57 52.67
C ASP A 353 18.36 96.11 54.08
N LYS A 354 17.51 95.39 54.81
CA LYS A 354 17.14 95.73 56.19
C LYS A 354 18.20 95.34 57.22
N VAL A 355 18.89 94.20 57.03
CA VAL A 355 19.99 93.77 57.89
C VAL A 355 21.19 94.72 57.75
N GLU A 356 21.52 95.15 56.54
CA GLU A 356 22.58 96.12 56.30
C GLU A 356 22.29 97.48 56.97
N ARG A 357 21.07 98.01 56.78
CA ARG A 357 20.61 99.22 57.49
C ARG A 357 20.58 99.05 59.01
N PHE A 358 20.26 97.86 59.52
CA PHE A 358 20.30 97.58 60.95
C PHE A 358 21.73 97.64 61.49
N GLY A 359 22.71 97.08 60.76
CA GLY A 359 24.13 97.19 61.08
C GLY A 359 24.61 98.64 61.16
N GLN A 360 24.34 99.44 60.12
CA GLN A 360 24.68 100.86 60.08
C GLN A 360 24.05 101.66 61.24
N ASN A 361 22.78 101.39 61.57
CA ASN A 361 22.09 102.02 62.69
C ASN A 361 22.68 101.60 64.06
N PHE A 362 23.18 100.37 64.19
CA PHE A 362 23.82 99.89 65.41
C PHE A 362 25.17 100.58 65.64
N GLU A 363 25.96 100.75 64.58
CA GLU A 363 27.25 101.46 64.59
C GLU A 363 27.06 102.96 64.93
N LEU A 364 26.01 103.59 64.38
CA LEU A 364 25.59 104.95 64.77
C LEU A 364 25.13 105.04 66.24
N TYR A 365 24.40 104.03 66.73
CA TYR A 365 23.95 103.99 68.12
C TYR A 365 25.12 103.82 69.10
N GLU A 366 26.06 102.92 68.83
CA GLU A 366 27.27 102.72 69.64
C GLU A 366 28.09 104.02 69.74
N LYS A 367 28.30 104.70 68.61
CA LYS A 367 28.99 105.98 68.55
C LYS A 367 28.27 107.09 69.32
N ALA A 368 26.95 107.21 69.16
CA ALA A 368 26.15 108.19 69.88
C ALA A 368 26.06 107.90 71.39
N MET A 369 26.08 106.63 71.79
CA MET A 369 26.10 106.21 73.19
C MET A 369 27.44 106.55 73.85
N LEU A 370 28.56 106.34 73.16
CA LEU A 370 29.89 106.75 73.61
C LEU A 370 29.99 108.28 73.77
N GLU A 371 29.61 109.06 72.73
CA GLU A 371 29.60 110.53 72.82
C GLU A 371 28.68 111.02 73.95
N SER A 372 27.52 110.39 74.15
CA SER A 372 26.58 110.75 75.22
C SER A 372 27.16 110.48 76.60
N GLN A 373 27.79 109.32 76.82
CA GLN A 373 28.45 109.00 78.09
C GLN A 373 29.61 109.96 78.37
N GLU A 374 30.44 110.27 77.37
CA GLU A 374 31.53 111.25 77.51
C GLU A 374 30.98 112.65 77.90
N LYS A 375 29.92 113.12 77.23
CA LYS A 375 29.27 114.40 77.53
C LYS A 375 28.64 114.46 78.92
N VAL A 376 28.01 113.36 79.36
CA VAL A 376 27.44 113.26 80.71
C VAL A 376 28.54 113.25 81.76
N PHE A 377 29.68 112.59 81.49
CA PHE A 377 30.81 112.54 82.41
C PHE A 377 31.54 113.90 82.53
N GLU A 378 31.77 114.59 81.41
CA GLU A 378 32.27 115.97 81.38
C GLU A 378 31.28 116.94 82.06
N GLY A 379 29.97 116.80 81.83
CA GLY A 379 28.94 117.59 82.49
C GLY A 379 28.86 117.37 84.00
N PHE A 380 28.99 116.12 84.46
CA PHE A 380 29.05 115.76 85.88
C PHE A 380 30.31 116.33 86.55
N LYS A 381 31.47 116.20 85.88
CA LYS A 381 32.75 116.78 86.28
C LYS A 381 32.68 118.31 86.38
N ALA A 382 32.10 118.98 85.37
CA ALA A 382 31.88 120.43 85.39
C ALA A 382 30.96 120.86 86.54
N SER A 383 29.86 120.14 86.77
CA SER A 383 28.91 120.43 87.86
C SER A 383 29.50 120.18 89.25
N LEU A 384 30.35 119.15 89.42
CA LEU A 384 31.14 118.97 90.65
C LEU A 384 32.13 120.11 90.89
N PHE A 385 32.83 120.56 89.84
CA PHE A 385 33.73 121.71 89.94
C PHE A 385 32.97 123.01 90.25
N GLU A 386 31.83 123.28 89.61
CA GLU A 386 31.00 124.46 89.88
C GLU A 386 30.36 124.41 91.28
N GLY A 387 29.91 123.22 91.71
CA GLY A 387 29.39 122.98 93.06
C GLY A 387 30.46 123.24 94.13
N MET A 388 31.69 122.73 93.94
CA MET A 388 32.82 123.09 94.81
C MET A 388 33.15 124.58 94.75
N HIS A 389 33.10 125.21 93.57
CA HIS A 389 33.42 126.63 93.42
C HIS A 389 32.43 127.53 94.17
N LYS A 390 31.12 127.26 94.06
CA LYS A 390 30.08 128.00 94.80
C LYS A 390 30.07 127.65 96.29
N PHE A 391 30.28 126.39 96.67
CA PHE A 391 30.45 126.01 98.08
C PHE A 391 31.66 126.72 98.71
N LYS A 392 32.69 127.01 97.91
CA LYS A 392 33.84 127.84 98.29
C LYS A 392 33.54 129.35 98.27
N GLU A 393 32.71 129.82 97.36
CA GLU A 393 32.29 131.24 97.28
C GLU A 393 31.43 131.65 98.49
N VAL A 394 30.73 130.70 99.12
CA VAL A 394 30.02 130.88 100.40
C VAL A 394 30.98 130.82 101.63
N TYR A 395 32.25 130.45 101.45
CA TYR A 395 33.14 129.92 102.51
C TYR A 395 34.13 130.92 103.12
N GLU A 396 34.75 131.76 102.29
CA GLU A 396 36.13 132.23 102.54
C GLU A 396 36.32 133.76 102.67
N GLU A 397 35.25 134.57 102.58
CA GLU A 397 35.29 136.01 102.89
C GLU A 397 34.36 136.41 104.05
N GLU A 398 34.56 135.75 105.20
CA GLU A 398 34.29 136.41 106.48
C GLU A 398 35.21 137.63 106.65
N LYS A 399 34.65 138.81 106.39
CA LYS A 399 34.69 139.83 107.43
C LYS A 399 33.25 140.03 107.88
N ASN A 400 32.91 139.37 108.99
CA ASN A 400 31.53 139.08 109.46
C ASN A 400 30.94 137.87 108.71
N ILE A 401 30.26 136.97 109.45
CA ILE A 401 29.28 135.94 109.01
C ILE A 401 29.82 134.51 108.78
N ASP A 402 29.65 133.65 109.80
CA ASP A 402 29.50 132.18 109.74
C ASP A 402 30.03 131.49 108.46
N GLU A 403 31.27 131.02 108.45
CA GLU A 403 31.59 129.69 107.87
C GLU A 403 32.89 129.07 108.42
N LYS A 404 33.65 128.33 107.61
CA LYS A 404 33.76 126.87 107.80
C LYS A 404 35.06 126.36 107.19
N ILE A 405 35.97 125.63 107.87
CA ILE A 405 37.16 125.01 107.22
C ILE A 405 37.59 123.68 107.88
N LYS A 406 37.60 122.55 107.12
CA LYS A 406 38.51 121.35 107.23
C LYS A 406 38.11 120.15 106.35
N MET A 407 36.85 120.03 105.93
CA MET A 407 36.33 118.89 105.13
C MET A 407 36.91 118.77 103.71
N MET A 408 37.67 119.77 103.25
CA MET A 408 38.14 119.87 101.86
C MET A 408 39.23 118.85 101.48
N ASP A 409 40.03 118.38 102.43
CA ASP A 409 41.19 117.52 102.14
C ASP A 409 40.85 116.02 102.04
N ASP A 410 39.91 115.50 102.85
CA ASP A 410 39.56 114.07 102.81
C ASP A 410 38.81 113.69 101.51
N LEU A 411 37.91 114.57 101.01
CA LEU A 411 37.20 114.39 99.72
C LEU A 411 38.19 114.21 98.55
N LYS A 412 39.38 114.81 98.66
CA LYS A 412 40.44 114.78 97.65
C LYS A 412 41.13 113.42 97.54
N GLN A 413 40.99 112.59 98.57
CA GLN A 413 41.63 111.27 98.65
C GLN A 413 40.79 110.21 97.92
N GLU A 414 39.47 110.17 98.16
CA GLU A 414 38.55 109.18 97.53
C GLU A 414 38.51 109.29 95.99
N ILE A 415 38.59 110.50 95.45
CA ILE A 415 38.57 110.76 93.99
C ILE A 415 39.74 110.05 93.26
N LYS A 416 40.88 109.79 93.94
CA LYS A 416 42.03 109.13 93.30
C LYS A 416 41.83 107.63 93.10
N ASP A 417 41.15 106.94 94.01
CA ASP A 417 41.00 105.49 93.93
C ASP A 417 39.99 105.08 92.86
N LEU A 418 38.90 105.86 92.69
CA LEU A 418 37.89 105.63 91.66
C LEU A 418 38.48 105.57 90.24
N ASN A 419 39.51 106.39 89.98
CA ASN A 419 40.12 106.53 88.65
C ASN A 419 40.90 105.27 88.21
N LYS A 420 41.28 104.39 89.16
CA LYS A 420 42.15 103.23 88.91
C LYS A 420 41.39 101.96 88.50
N GLU A 421 40.08 101.93 88.71
CA GLU A 421 39.25 100.75 88.45
C GLU A 421 38.77 100.70 86.99
N THR A 422 38.49 101.87 86.39
CA THR A 422 37.99 102.05 85.02
C THR A 422 38.88 101.40 83.94
N ASP A 423 40.21 101.60 84.03
CA ASP A 423 41.19 101.13 83.01
C ASP A 423 41.19 99.61 82.79
N LYS A 424 40.77 98.81 83.78
CA LYS A 424 40.78 97.34 83.66
C LYS A 424 39.70 96.78 82.76
N MET A 425 38.56 97.46 82.60
CA MET A 425 37.37 96.87 81.99
C MET A 425 37.48 96.76 80.46
N ILE A 426 38.13 97.74 79.82
CA ILE A 426 38.16 97.91 78.35
C ILE A 426 38.90 96.77 77.62
N LYS A 427 39.89 96.12 78.24
CA LYS A 427 40.78 95.16 77.56
C LYS A 427 40.17 93.80 77.20
N LYS A 428 38.94 93.47 77.61
CA LYS A 428 38.44 92.07 77.60
C LYS A 428 37.62 91.64 76.37
N ILE A 429 37.27 92.54 75.45
CA ILE A 429 36.15 92.33 74.50
C ILE A 429 36.55 91.75 73.13
N GLY A 430 37.78 91.95 72.63
CA GLY A 430 38.07 91.87 71.18
C GLY A 430 38.73 90.61 70.61
N LYS A 431 38.41 89.35 71.00
CA LYS A 431 39.21 88.18 70.54
C LYS A 431 38.50 86.82 70.25
N THR A 432 37.33 86.85 69.60
CA THR A 432 36.63 85.65 69.08
C THR A 432 36.32 85.81 67.57
N THR A 433 36.01 84.71 66.85
CA THR A 433 35.20 84.66 65.58
C THR A 433 35.87 84.30 64.22
N GLN A 434 36.78 83.32 64.11
CA GLN A 434 37.15 82.68 62.82
C GLN A 434 37.34 81.13 62.96
N GLU A 435 37.28 80.36 61.85
CA GLU A 435 37.63 78.91 61.65
C GLU A 435 36.53 77.81 61.54
N LYS A 436 35.36 77.98 60.85
CA LYS A 436 34.32 76.91 60.86
C LYS A 436 33.62 76.47 59.54
N THR A 437 34.25 76.59 58.38
CA THR A 437 33.67 76.21 57.07
C THR A 437 34.73 75.48 56.22
N ASP A 438 34.44 74.28 55.64
CA ASP A 438 35.07 73.76 54.38
C ASP A 438 34.82 72.27 53.93
N PHE A 439 34.15 71.35 54.69
CA PHE A 439 34.46 69.89 54.55
C PHE A 439 33.33 68.85 54.19
N ILE A 440 32.43 69.06 53.20
CA ILE A 440 31.23 68.17 53.00
C ILE A 440 31.03 67.46 51.61
N ASN A 441 31.71 67.82 50.52
CA ASN A 441 31.21 67.57 49.13
C ASN A 441 31.55 66.22 48.39
N GLU A 442 31.73 65.05 49.03
CA GLU A 442 32.46 63.93 48.37
C GLU A 442 31.76 62.55 48.11
N ASN A 443 30.42 62.40 48.13
CA ASN A 443 29.79 61.06 48.30
C ASN A 443 28.74 60.51 47.28
N GLU A 444 28.47 61.10 46.11
CA GLU A 444 27.32 60.65 45.26
C GLU A 444 27.62 59.60 44.15
N ASP A 445 28.86 59.39 43.70
CA ASP A 445 29.16 58.74 42.39
C ASP A 445 29.14 57.18 42.37
N SER A 446 28.42 56.51 43.29
CA SER A 446 28.60 55.06 43.55
C SER A 446 27.42 54.13 43.22
N GLN A 447 26.18 54.62 43.05
CA GLN A 447 25.00 53.75 43.02
C GLN A 447 24.51 53.27 41.63
N ASP A 448 24.82 53.98 40.53
CA ASP A 448 24.14 53.76 39.23
C ASP A 448 24.52 52.47 38.47
N LYS A 449 25.60 51.77 38.84
CA LYS A 449 26.09 50.60 38.06
C LYS A 449 25.37 49.27 38.33
N ALA A 450 24.44 49.20 39.29
CA ALA A 450 23.84 47.94 39.71
C ALA A 450 22.65 47.44 38.84
N ASN A 451 21.80 48.34 38.35
CA ASN A 451 20.50 47.96 37.75
C ASN A 451 20.59 47.34 36.34
N TYR A 452 21.63 47.64 35.56
CA TYR A 452 21.64 47.36 34.11
C TYR A 452 21.81 45.88 33.72
N LYS A 453 22.11 44.98 34.67
CA LYS A 453 22.35 43.55 34.38
C LYS A 453 21.10 42.67 34.37
N GLN A 454 20.01 43.06 35.01
CA GLN A 454 18.82 42.19 35.17
C GLN A 454 17.88 42.16 33.96
N GLU A 455 17.93 43.14 33.06
CA GLU A 455 16.99 43.23 31.92
C GLU A 455 17.33 42.33 30.72
N VAL A 456 18.56 41.79 30.64
CA VAL A 456 19.04 41.11 29.42
C VAL A 456 18.66 39.62 29.38
N GLU A 457 18.60 38.93 30.53
CA GLU A 457 18.31 37.49 30.57
C GLU A 457 16.84 37.18 30.22
N LYS A 458 15.90 38.04 30.65
CA LYS A 458 14.45 37.85 30.46
C LYS A 458 13.99 37.83 28.99
N LYS A 459 14.80 38.31 28.04
CA LYS A 459 14.44 38.42 26.61
C LYS A 459 14.80 37.19 25.76
N LYS A 460 15.44 36.16 26.33
CA LYS A 460 15.79 34.94 25.58
C LYS A 460 14.72 33.86 25.62
N GLU A 461 14.10 33.62 26.78
CA GLU A 461 13.15 32.52 26.98
C GLU A 461 11.88 32.64 26.12
N ASP A 462 11.35 33.85 25.94
CA ASP A 462 10.12 34.10 25.15
C ASP A 462 10.27 33.78 23.64
N SER A 463 11.50 33.62 23.13
CA SER A 463 11.74 33.42 21.69
C SER A 463 11.65 31.97 21.22
N GLU A 464 11.88 30.98 22.11
CA GLU A 464 11.92 29.56 21.72
C GLU A 464 10.53 28.90 21.68
N LEU A 465 9.57 29.42 22.46
CA LEU A 465 8.21 28.86 22.56
C LEU A 465 7.34 29.06 21.31
N ASN A 466 7.63 30.07 20.48
CA ASN A 466 6.76 30.49 19.38
C ASN A 466 6.95 29.67 18.08
N ASN A 467 8.01 28.86 17.99
CA ASN A 467 8.39 28.17 16.74
C ASN A 467 7.85 26.73 16.64
N SER A 468 7.29 26.15 17.71
CA SER A 468 6.77 24.78 17.71
C SER A 468 5.37 24.64 17.11
N ASN A 469 4.51 25.65 17.28
CA ASN A 469 3.07 25.50 17.06
C ASN A 469 2.59 25.75 15.62
N LEU A 470 3.51 26.02 14.67
CA LEU A 470 3.19 26.38 13.28
C LEU A 470 3.25 25.20 12.28
N ASN A 471 3.61 23.99 12.72
CA ASN A 471 3.87 22.86 11.82
C ASN A 471 2.79 21.76 11.77
N GLU A 472 1.75 21.77 12.62
CA GLU A 472 0.77 20.67 12.69
C GLU A 472 -0.56 20.91 11.92
N GLU A 473 -0.95 22.14 11.60
CA GLU A 473 -2.25 22.41 10.94
C GLU A 473 -2.27 22.24 9.40
N ASN A 474 -1.17 21.82 8.77
CA ASN A 474 -1.08 21.64 7.31
C ASN A 474 -1.04 20.15 6.89
N LYS A 475 -1.96 19.32 7.40
CA LYS A 475 -2.24 17.96 6.86
C LYS A 475 -3.51 17.26 7.43
N SER A 476 -4.70 17.62 6.94
CA SER A 476 -5.76 16.67 6.58
C SER A 476 -6.88 17.33 5.76
#